data_AF-A0A1I6GVY9-F1
#
_entry.id   AF-A0A1I6GVY9-F1
#
_cell.length_a   1.000
_cell.length_b   1.000
_cell.length_c   1.000
_cell.angle_alpha   90.00
_cell.angle_beta   90.00
_cell.angle_gamma   90.00
#
_symmetry.space_group_name_H-M   'P 1'
#
loop_
_entity.id
_entity.type
_entity.pdbx_description
1 polymer ?
#
loop_
_entity_poly.entity_id
_entity_poly.type
_entity_poly.pdbx_seq_one_letter_code
_entity_poly.pdbx_strand_id
1 'polypeptide(L)'
;MSAEITPHERSALAQVEQLTDPAKLRTLIANARRQKSSRVEAAAFARLCFVQPEATPGTVEHDVWQSIHALEQMLREERGKTILLSRTRQKIAKDGEAKTVSDLTLKPTASKGFDDLVSRGHAELTFEAVVLRHPKTFDDVIYNAARVRLEDANVDLEPILLPVTEA
;
A
#
# COMPACT_ATOMS: atom_id res chain seq x y z
N MET A 1 -15.68 -21.19 -6.07
CA MET A 1 -14.91 -21.86 -7.14
C MET A 1 -13.85 -20.87 -7.62
N SER A 2 -12.61 -21.01 -7.17
CA SER A 2 -11.51 -20.18 -7.67
C SER A 2 -11.20 -20.60 -9.10
N ALA A 3 -11.34 -19.70 -10.07
CA ALA A 3 -10.99 -19.97 -11.46
C ALA A 3 -9.52 -20.43 -11.55
N GLU A 4 -9.26 -21.44 -12.37
CA GLU A 4 -7.93 -21.99 -12.58
C GLU A 4 -7.01 -20.93 -13.22
N ILE A 5 -5.76 -20.81 -12.74
CA ILE A 5 -4.80 -19.83 -13.27
C ILE A 5 -4.39 -20.26 -14.67
N THR A 6 -4.61 -19.38 -15.65
CA THR A 6 -4.23 -19.68 -17.04
C THR A 6 -2.69 -19.73 -17.19
N PRO A 7 -2.15 -20.44 -18.19
CA PRO A 7 -0.70 -20.45 -18.45
C PRO A 7 -0.13 -19.03 -18.66
N HIS A 8 -0.90 -18.15 -19.31
CA HIS A 8 -0.53 -16.76 -19.51
C HIS A 8 -0.44 -15.98 -18.19
N GLU A 9 -1.45 -16.11 -17.32
CA GLU A 9 -1.43 -15.49 -15.99
C GLU A 9 -0.26 -16.01 -15.15
N ARG A 10 0.02 -17.31 -15.19
CA ARG A 10 1.16 -17.91 -14.48
C ARG A 10 2.48 -17.29 -14.92
N SER A 11 2.69 -17.17 -16.23
CA SER A 11 3.90 -16.53 -16.78
C SER A 11 3.99 -15.06 -16.40
N ALA A 12 2.87 -14.33 -16.42
CA ALA A 12 2.84 -12.91 -16.04
C ALA A 12 3.14 -12.71 -14.55
N LEU A 13 2.58 -13.56 -13.67
CA LEU A 13 2.85 -13.52 -12.24
C LEU A 13 4.32 -13.78 -11.92
N ALA A 14 4.93 -14.81 -12.53
CA ALA A 14 6.35 -15.09 -12.39
C ALA A 14 7.23 -13.91 -12.88
N GLN A 15 6.80 -13.23 -13.95
CA GLN A 15 7.50 -12.03 -14.43
C GLN A 15 7.40 -10.87 -13.43
N VAL A 16 6.23 -10.64 -12.84
CA VAL A 16 5.99 -9.56 -11.86
C VAL A 16 6.96 -9.68 -10.68
N GLU A 17 7.15 -10.88 -10.13
CA GLU A 17 8.02 -11.12 -8.98
C GLU A 17 9.46 -10.63 -9.19
N GLN A 18 9.99 -10.79 -10.41
CA GLN A 18 11.37 -10.42 -10.74
C GLN A 18 11.51 -8.97 -11.20
N LEU A 19 10.40 -8.28 -11.47
CA LEU A 19 10.43 -6.96 -12.06
C LEU A 19 10.66 -5.88 -10.99
N THR A 20 11.62 -4.99 -11.26
CA THR A 20 11.97 -3.86 -10.39
C THR A 20 11.73 -2.50 -11.04
N ASP A 21 11.48 -2.47 -12.34
CA ASP A 21 11.22 -1.24 -13.11
C ASP A 21 9.76 -0.78 -12.93
N PRO A 22 9.50 0.37 -12.27
CA PRO A 22 8.16 0.89 -12.06
C PRO A 22 7.40 1.21 -13.36
N ALA A 23 8.10 1.59 -14.43
CA ALA A 23 7.44 1.89 -15.72
C ALA A 23 6.88 0.60 -16.35
N LYS A 24 7.66 -0.48 -16.34
CA LYS A 24 7.20 -1.79 -16.84
C LYS A 24 6.06 -2.36 -15.98
N LEU A 25 6.12 -2.19 -14.65
CA LEU A 25 5.02 -2.61 -13.77
C LEU A 25 3.72 -1.87 -14.08
N ARG A 26 3.77 -0.55 -14.33
CA ARG A 26 2.59 0.21 -14.78
C ARG A 26 2.03 -0.29 -16.11
N THR A 27 2.90 -0.64 -17.06
CA THR A 27 2.47 -1.26 -18.33
C THR A 27 1.78 -2.60 -18.10
N LEU A 28 2.31 -3.45 -17.20
CA LEU A 28 1.67 -4.73 -16.84
C LEU A 28 0.31 -4.52 -16.20
N ILE A 29 0.16 -3.56 -15.29
CA ILE A 29 -1.15 -3.20 -14.68
C ILE A 29 -2.15 -2.81 -15.78
N ALA A 30 -1.77 -1.91 -16.69
CA ALA A 30 -2.65 -1.48 -17.78
C ALA A 30 -3.05 -2.63 -18.71
N ASN A 31 -2.11 -3.54 -19.01
CA ASN A 31 -2.38 -4.71 -19.84
C ASN A 31 -3.28 -5.74 -19.12
N ALA A 32 -3.06 -5.99 -17.83
CA ALA A 32 -3.86 -6.90 -17.02
C ALA A 32 -5.32 -6.43 -16.95
N ARG A 33 -5.55 -5.12 -16.79
CA ARG A 33 -6.89 -4.50 -16.85
C ARG A 33 -7.56 -4.72 -18.20
N ARG A 34 -6.86 -4.48 -19.32
CA ARG A 34 -7.39 -4.73 -20.67
C ARG A 34 -7.77 -6.19 -20.89
N GLN A 35 -7.00 -7.11 -20.30
CA GLN A 35 -7.24 -8.55 -20.35
C GLN A 35 -8.20 -9.04 -19.26
N LYS A 36 -8.70 -8.15 -18.38
CA LYS A 36 -9.58 -8.47 -17.24
C LYS A 36 -8.99 -9.49 -16.26
N SER A 37 -7.67 -9.55 -16.14
CA SER A 37 -6.99 -10.39 -15.13
C SER A 37 -6.73 -9.57 -13.87
N SER A 38 -7.67 -9.64 -12.92
CA SER A 38 -7.54 -8.96 -11.62
C SER A 38 -6.37 -9.48 -10.78
N ARG A 39 -5.99 -10.75 -10.94
CA ARG A 39 -4.85 -11.35 -10.22
C ARG A 39 -3.52 -10.75 -10.63
N VAL A 40 -3.27 -10.66 -11.94
CA VAL A 40 -2.03 -10.06 -12.46
C VAL A 40 -1.98 -8.57 -12.17
N GLU A 41 -3.13 -7.89 -12.26
CA GLU A 41 -3.24 -6.49 -11.88
C GLU A 41 -2.85 -6.26 -10.42
N ALA A 42 -3.46 -7.01 -9.49
CA ALA A 42 -3.18 -6.90 -8.07
C ALA A 42 -1.72 -7.21 -7.74
N ALA A 43 -1.15 -8.28 -8.31
CA ALA A 43 0.25 -8.64 -8.11
C ALA A 43 1.21 -7.55 -8.64
N ALA A 44 0.95 -7.02 -9.84
CA ALA A 44 1.78 -5.98 -10.43
C ALA A 44 1.69 -4.66 -9.65
N PHE A 45 0.51 -4.31 -9.14
CA PHE A 45 0.31 -3.14 -8.28
C PHE A 45 1.01 -3.29 -6.93
N ALA A 46 0.88 -4.45 -6.27
CA ALA A 46 1.59 -4.75 -5.03
C ALA A 46 3.12 -4.66 -5.23
N ARG A 47 3.64 -5.25 -6.32
CA ARG A 47 5.06 -5.14 -6.66
C ARG A 47 5.49 -3.70 -6.95
N LEU A 48 4.68 -2.93 -7.67
CA LEU A 48 4.93 -1.51 -7.94
C LEU A 48 5.04 -0.71 -6.64
N CYS A 49 4.16 -0.95 -5.68
CA CYS A 49 4.23 -0.30 -4.37
C CYS A 49 5.50 -0.72 -3.61
N PHE A 50 5.89 -2.00 -3.69
CA PHE A 50 7.07 -2.55 -3.04
C PHE A 50 8.42 -2.04 -3.57
N VAL A 51 8.58 -1.87 -4.88
CA VAL A 51 9.90 -1.53 -5.46
C VAL A 51 10.17 -0.02 -5.57
N GLN A 52 9.17 0.82 -5.34
CA GLN A 52 9.32 2.28 -5.47
C GLN A 52 10.03 2.97 -4.30
N PRO A 53 9.79 2.59 -3.03
CA PRO A 53 10.53 3.17 -1.91
C PRO A 53 12.03 2.92 -2.01
N GLU A 54 12.83 3.94 -1.68
CA GLU A 54 14.30 3.82 -1.60
C GLU A 54 14.76 3.16 -0.30
N ALA A 55 13.93 3.20 0.74
CA ALA A 55 14.21 2.60 2.04
C ALA A 55 14.28 1.06 1.96
N THR A 56 14.90 0.43 2.94
CA THR A 56 15.07 -1.03 2.95
C THR A 56 13.74 -1.72 3.27
N PRO A 57 13.32 -2.75 2.50
CA PRO A 57 12.11 -3.52 2.81
C PRO A 57 12.07 -4.02 4.26
N GLY A 58 10.89 -3.96 4.88
CA GLY A 58 10.70 -4.34 6.28
C GLY A 58 11.05 -3.25 7.30
N THR A 59 11.41 -2.05 6.84
CA THR A 59 11.52 -0.84 7.68
C THR A 59 10.20 -0.06 7.68
N VAL A 60 9.98 0.77 8.72
CA VAL A 60 8.82 1.67 8.78
C VAL A 60 8.84 2.63 7.60
N GLU A 61 10.02 3.14 7.25
CA GLU A 61 10.21 4.08 6.16
C GLU A 61 9.78 3.48 4.83
N HIS A 62 10.18 2.23 4.56
CA HIS A 62 9.76 1.53 3.33
C HIS A 62 8.24 1.43 3.26
N ASP A 63 7.60 0.89 4.30
CA ASP A 63 6.15 0.72 4.36
C ASP A 63 5.38 2.06 4.25
N VAL A 64 5.87 3.13 4.88
CA VAL A 64 5.27 4.48 4.74
C VAL A 64 5.34 4.97 3.30
N TRP A 65 6.48 4.80 2.65
CA TRP A 65 6.62 5.19 1.26
C TRP A 65 5.82 4.30 0.31
N GLN A 66 5.59 3.02 0.63
CA GLN A 66 4.62 2.19 -0.12
C GLN A 66 3.23 2.82 -0.11
N SER A 67 2.73 3.24 1.07
CA SER A 67 1.44 3.93 1.20
C SER A 67 1.35 5.20 0.35
N ILE A 68 2.40 6.04 0.41
CA ILE A 68 2.46 7.28 -0.38
C ILE A 68 2.42 6.97 -1.88
N HIS A 69 3.25 6.05 -2.34
CA HIS A 69 3.33 5.70 -3.76
C HIS A 69 2.06 5.04 -4.27
N ALA A 70 1.40 4.21 -3.46
CA ALA A 70 0.11 3.62 -3.79
C ALA A 70 -0.96 4.70 -4.04
N LEU A 71 -1.10 5.63 -3.09
CA LEU A 71 -2.05 6.74 -3.22
C LEU A 71 -1.76 7.64 -4.41
N GLU A 72 -0.49 8.00 -4.64
CA GLU A 72 -0.09 8.80 -5.78
C GLU A 72 -0.33 8.09 -7.11
N GLN A 73 -0.13 6.77 -7.16
CA GLN A 73 -0.44 5.95 -8.33
C GLN A 73 -1.95 5.95 -8.60
N MET A 74 -2.79 5.74 -7.58
CA MET A 74 -4.25 5.78 -7.72
C MET A 74 -4.75 7.15 -8.18
N LEU A 75 -4.25 8.23 -7.57
CA LEU A 75 -4.62 9.59 -7.95
C LEU A 75 -4.14 9.95 -9.36
N ARG A 76 -2.98 9.42 -9.77
CA ARG A 76 -2.47 9.57 -11.13
C ARG A 76 -3.40 8.92 -12.14
N GLU A 77 -3.88 7.72 -11.85
CA GLU A 77 -4.80 6.99 -12.72
C GLU A 77 -6.16 7.68 -12.81
N GLU A 78 -6.71 8.13 -11.68
CA GLU A 78 -7.98 8.84 -11.61
C GLU A 78 -7.95 10.16 -12.39
N ARG A 79 -6.84 10.92 -12.29
CA ARG A 79 -6.74 12.27 -12.87
C ARG A 79 -6.02 12.33 -14.21
N GLY A 80 -5.49 11.21 -14.70
CA GLY A 80 -4.76 11.12 -15.98
C GLY A 80 -3.44 11.90 -16.02
N LYS A 81 -2.90 12.33 -14.88
CA LYS A 81 -1.64 13.09 -14.77
C LYS A 81 -0.92 12.76 -13.47
N THR A 82 0.38 12.99 -13.40
CA THR A 82 1.13 12.76 -12.16
C THR A 82 0.59 13.64 -11.02
N ILE A 83 0.26 13.01 -9.89
CA ILE A 83 -0.18 13.68 -8.66
C ILE A 83 0.78 13.29 -7.55
N LEU A 84 1.25 14.28 -6.79
CA LEU A 84 2.05 14.06 -5.60
C LEU A 84 1.27 14.51 -4.36
N LEU A 85 1.45 13.78 -3.26
CA LEU A 85 0.94 14.14 -1.93
C LEU A 85 1.86 15.19 -1.29
N SER A 86 2.00 16.36 -1.93
CA SER A 86 3.04 17.34 -1.59
C SER A 86 3.06 17.73 -0.11
N ARG A 87 1.89 17.94 0.51
CA ARG A 87 1.80 18.30 1.94
C ARG A 87 2.30 17.16 2.85
N THR A 88 1.96 15.92 2.53
CA THR A 88 2.41 14.76 3.30
C THR A 88 3.91 14.53 3.13
N ARG A 89 4.41 14.61 1.89
CA ARG A 89 5.85 14.53 1.60
C ARG A 89 6.65 15.62 2.35
N GLN A 90 6.15 16.86 2.34
CA GLN A 90 6.76 17.95 3.11
C GLN A 90 6.75 17.69 4.61
N LYS A 91 5.67 17.13 5.15
CA LYS A 91 5.60 16.76 6.57
C LYS A 91 6.60 15.65 6.91
N ILE A 92 6.69 14.60 6.09
CA ILE A 92 7.70 13.54 6.26
C ILE A 92 9.11 14.11 6.23
N ALA A 93 9.43 14.98 5.26
CA ALA A 93 10.75 15.60 5.17
C ALA A 93 11.11 16.47 6.39
N LYS A 94 10.10 17.04 7.06
CA LYS A 94 10.29 17.90 8.24
C LYS A 94 10.35 17.11 9.55
N ASP A 95 9.42 16.18 9.73
CA ASP A 95 9.11 15.55 11.01
C ASP A 95 9.57 14.08 11.07
N GLY A 96 9.87 13.47 9.92
CA GLY A 96 10.13 12.04 9.76
C GLY A 96 8.87 11.21 9.49
N GLU A 97 9.08 10.00 8.96
CA GLU A 97 8.03 9.03 8.58
C GLU A 97 7.19 8.62 9.78
N ALA A 98 7.83 8.08 10.83
CA ALA A 98 7.14 7.57 12.01
C ALA A 98 6.30 8.66 12.70
N LYS A 99 6.88 9.85 12.93
CA LYS A 99 6.13 10.97 13.54
C LYS A 99 4.97 11.41 12.67
N THR A 100 5.14 11.46 11.35
CA THR A 100 4.06 11.82 10.42
C THR A 100 2.91 10.83 10.47
N VAL A 101 3.21 9.53 10.50
CA VAL A 101 2.22 8.47 10.67
C VAL A 101 1.50 8.63 11.99
N SER A 102 2.21 8.73 13.12
CA SER A 102 1.62 8.91 14.45
C SER A 102 0.65 10.09 14.49
N ASP A 103 1.07 11.26 14.00
CA ASP A 103 0.26 12.47 13.99
C ASP A 103 -1.03 12.30 13.15
N LEU A 104 -1.00 11.51 12.07
CA LEU A 104 -2.16 11.26 11.21
C LEU A 104 -3.09 10.19 11.78
N THR A 105 -2.52 9.15 12.39
CA THR A 105 -3.24 8.09 13.08
C THR A 105 -3.98 8.61 14.31
N LEU A 106 -3.42 9.60 15.03
CA LEU A 106 -4.06 10.17 16.23
C LEU A 106 -5.13 11.23 15.94
N LYS A 107 -5.33 11.63 14.67
CA LYS A 107 -6.41 12.58 14.34
C LYS A 107 -7.78 12.00 14.68
N PRO A 108 -8.75 12.81 15.14
CA PRO A 108 -10.10 12.32 15.41
C PRO A 108 -10.81 11.80 14.15
N THR A 109 -10.50 12.38 12.99
CA THR A 109 -11.08 11.99 11.71
C THR A 109 -10.04 11.29 10.84
N ALA A 110 -10.49 10.24 10.15
CA ALA A 110 -9.69 9.58 9.14
C ALA A 110 -9.23 10.58 8.07
N SER A 111 -8.02 10.36 7.55
CA SER A 111 -7.53 11.15 6.44
C SER A 111 -8.22 10.71 5.15
N LYS A 112 -8.37 11.62 4.18
CA LYS A 112 -8.86 11.25 2.85
C LYS A 112 -8.04 10.10 2.23
N GLY A 113 -6.73 10.05 2.47
CA GLY A 113 -5.88 8.97 1.97
C GLY A 113 -6.22 7.60 2.59
N PHE A 114 -6.63 7.57 3.87
CA PHE A 114 -7.14 6.36 4.51
C PHE A 114 -8.42 5.89 3.81
N ASP A 115 -9.41 6.78 3.68
CA ASP A 115 -10.69 6.44 3.04
C ASP A 115 -10.48 5.98 1.59
N ASP A 116 -9.55 6.64 0.87
CA ASP A 116 -9.22 6.32 -0.51
C ASP A 116 -8.61 4.93 -0.67
N LEU A 117 -7.76 4.49 0.26
CA LEU A 117 -7.15 3.16 0.24
C LEU A 117 -8.16 2.08 0.63
N VAL A 118 -8.90 2.28 1.72
CA VAL A 118 -9.89 1.32 2.20
C VAL A 118 -10.99 1.09 1.16
N SER A 119 -11.57 2.17 0.61
CA SER A 119 -12.64 2.06 -0.40
C SER A 119 -12.21 1.39 -1.71
N ARG A 120 -10.90 1.37 -1.99
CA ARG A 120 -10.31 0.72 -3.17
C ARG A 120 -9.75 -0.68 -2.86
N GLY A 121 -9.95 -1.20 -1.64
CA GLY A 121 -9.53 -2.54 -1.24
C GLY A 121 -8.03 -2.67 -0.93
N HIS A 122 -7.39 -1.57 -0.53
CA HIS A 122 -5.96 -1.49 -0.22
C HIS A 122 -5.69 -1.09 1.23
N ALA A 123 -6.45 -1.65 2.17
CA ALA A 123 -6.35 -1.31 3.58
C ALA A 123 -4.96 -1.64 4.17
N GLU A 124 -4.28 -2.65 3.63
CA GLU A 124 -2.91 -3.04 3.96
C GLU A 124 -1.87 -1.94 3.67
N LEU A 125 -2.19 -1.01 2.78
CA LEU A 125 -1.33 0.13 2.42
C LEU A 125 -1.67 1.39 3.21
N THR A 126 -2.57 1.33 4.20
CA THR A 126 -2.85 2.49 5.08
C THR A 126 -1.72 2.73 6.07
N PHE A 127 -1.60 3.96 6.58
CA PHE A 127 -0.63 4.27 7.64
C PHE A 127 -0.94 3.53 8.95
N GLU A 128 -2.21 3.27 9.22
CA GLU A 128 -2.69 2.47 10.32
C GLU A 128 -2.17 1.03 10.19
N ALA A 129 -2.21 0.44 9.00
CA ALA A 129 -1.62 -0.87 8.76
C ALA A 129 -0.09 -0.86 8.96
N VAL A 130 0.60 0.23 8.60
CA VAL A 130 2.03 0.41 8.92
C VAL A 130 2.24 0.41 10.44
N VAL A 131 1.42 1.13 11.21
CA VAL A 131 1.51 1.12 12.67
C VAL A 131 1.39 -0.30 13.23
N LEU A 132 0.41 -1.08 12.74
CA LEU A 132 0.17 -2.43 13.21
C LEU A 132 1.33 -3.40 12.87
N ARG A 133 1.98 -3.23 11.71
CA ARG A 133 3.13 -4.05 11.29
C ARG A 133 4.43 -3.71 12.02
N HIS A 134 4.55 -2.50 12.56
CA HIS A 134 5.76 -2.00 13.22
C HIS A 134 5.53 -1.63 14.69
N PRO A 135 5.02 -2.55 15.54
CA PRO A 135 4.62 -2.24 16.91
C PRO A 135 5.80 -1.83 17.82
N LYS A 136 7.04 -2.07 17.41
CA LYS A 136 8.23 -1.63 18.16
C LYS A 136 8.56 -0.15 17.95
N THR A 137 8.05 0.46 16.88
CA THR A 137 8.32 1.87 16.53
C THR A 137 7.27 2.79 17.14
N PHE A 138 6.03 2.32 17.26
CA PHE A 138 4.89 3.10 17.71
C PHE A 138 4.50 2.68 19.14
N ASP A 139 4.07 3.64 19.96
CA ASP A 139 3.59 3.33 21.30
C ASP A 139 2.19 2.69 21.27
N ASP A 140 1.76 2.17 22.42
CA ASP A 140 0.47 1.50 22.58
C ASP A 140 -0.72 2.43 22.26
N VAL A 141 -0.58 3.74 22.44
CA VAL A 141 -1.66 4.70 22.16
C VAL A 141 -1.88 4.79 20.66
N ILE A 142 -0.80 4.95 19.89
CA ILE A 142 -0.83 5.01 18.43
C ILE A 142 -1.28 3.66 17.86
N TYR A 143 -0.76 2.55 18.40
CA TYR A 143 -1.15 1.20 17.99
C TYR A 143 -2.65 0.96 18.17
N ASN A 144 -3.19 1.28 19.34
CA ASN A 144 -4.62 1.11 19.60
C ASN A 144 -5.48 2.03 18.75
N ALA A 145 -5.06 3.27 18.50
CA ALA A 145 -5.77 4.19 17.61
C ALA A 145 -5.81 3.65 16.16
N ALA A 146 -4.70 3.10 15.65
CA ALA A 146 -4.65 2.47 14.34
C ALA A 146 -5.59 1.26 14.25
N ARG A 147 -5.53 0.37 15.25
CA ARG A 147 -6.38 -0.82 15.33
C ARG A 147 -7.86 -0.46 15.31
N VAL A 148 -8.28 0.45 16.19
CA VAL A 148 -9.68 0.90 16.28
C VAL A 148 -10.13 1.51 14.95
N ARG A 149 -9.31 2.36 14.32
CA ARG A 149 -9.70 2.97 13.04
C ARG A 149 -9.94 1.95 11.94
N LEU A 150 -9.11 0.91 11.85
CA LEU A 150 -9.28 -0.15 10.86
C LEU A 150 -10.51 -1.03 11.19
N GLU A 151 -10.73 -1.36 12.46
CA GLU A 151 -11.93 -2.09 12.91
C GLU A 151 -13.22 -1.32 12.63
N ASP A 152 -13.27 -0.02 12.93
CA ASP A 152 -14.41 0.86 12.65
C ASP A 152 -14.72 0.95 11.14
N ALA A 153 -13.69 0.79 10.30
CA ALA A 153 -13.80 0.72 8.86
C ALA A 153 -14.18 -0.69 8.34
N ASN A 154 -14.45 -1.65 9.22
CA ASN A 154 -14.71 -3.07 8.91
C ASN A 154 -13.58 -3.72 8.10
N VAL A 155 -12.34 -3.32 8.35
CA VAL A 155 -11.17 -3.96 7.77
C VAL A 155 -10.84 -5.22 8.55
N ASP A 156 -10.66 -6.33 7.82
CA ASP A 156 -10.08 -7.53 8.40
C ASP A 156 -8.60 -7.31 8.73
N LEU A 157 -8.26 -7.43 10.01
CA LEU A 157 -6.90 -7.21 10.50
C LEU A 157 -6.00 -8.43 10.33
N GLU A 158 -6.57 -9.63 10.15
CA GLU A 158 -5.77 -10.85 10.07
C GLU A 158 -4.74 -10.78 8.93
N PRO A 159 -5.09 -10.38 7.69
CA PRO A 159 -4.12 -10.25 6.60
C PRO A 159 -3.03 -9.19 6.83
N ILE A 160 -3.29 -8.21 7.71
CA ILE A 160 -2.35 -7.12 8.03
C ILE A 160 -1.35 -7.57 9.11
N LEU A 161 -1.82 -8.36 10.07
CA LEU A 161 -1.06 -8.81 11.24
C LEU A 161 -0.30 -10.11 10.99
N LEU A 162 -0.74 -10.92 10.02
CA LEU A 162 -0.03 -12.15 9.69
C LEU A 162 1.38 -11.80 9.16
N PRO A 163 2.45 -12.41 9.71
CA PRO A 163 3.74 -12.33 9.07
C PRO A 163 3.59 -12.87 7.65
N VAL A 164 4.16 -12.18 6.65
CA VAL A 164 4.26 -12.70 5.29
C VAL A 164 4.98 -14.04 5.40
N THR A 165 4.20 -15.13 5.36
CA THR A 165 4.74 -16.47 5.37
C THR A 165 5.47 -16.60 4.04
N GLU A 166 6.78 -16.80 4.10
CA GLU A 166 7.60 -17.06 2.92
C GLU A 166 6.94 -18.20 2.13
N ALA A 167 6.51 -17.87 0.91
CA ALA A 167 6.02 -18.82 -0.08
C ALA A 167 7.15 -19.16 -1.05
#